data_AF-A0A2N6K974-F1
#
_entry.id   AF-A0A2N6K974-F1
#
_cell.length_a   1.000
_cell.length_b   1.000
_cell.length_c   1.000
_cell.angle_alpha   90.00
_cell.angle_beta   90.00
_cell.angle_gamma   90.00
#
_symmetry.space_group_name_H-M   'P 1'
#
loop_
_entity.id
_entity.type
_entity.pdbx_description
1 polymer ?
#
loop_
_entity_poly.entity_id
_entity_poly.type
_entity_poly.pdbx_seq_one_letter_code
_entity_poly.pdbx_strand_id
1 'polypeptide(L)'
;MRSLSGWSLTSSALVALGISATTATPMMISAPVLAQVPTPTPTPAPATTAPSFADVPADYWALPFIQALAARNVIVGYPDGTYKPDQPVTRAELAAMFQKAFTLNPVRQLPAEGFRDVPANFWAAPAIRAAYEAGFLSGYPNNLFGPNQTVSKADAITAVASGLNLTPSGSVEQTLANTYVDAGQIPSYAVNQVAAATQANLVVNYPDVKTLNPQGGLTRADAAALLYQALVRLGQVQPLPSNVAAANYIVGGTPQTTGDIVSIAEASGSFNTLTSLLKTAGLADALRQPGPYTVFAPTDQAFAALPPDVLQQLQQPENRETLIKILRYHVVSGDLPADKLTSGEVKTLEDEAVNVKVDTANNQIAVNNASVIQPNVKATNGVIHVINQVLIPPELAQGEQKEGEGAAARVKRNYVAVAGNIGLGGNTALGSGNFAVTSKFGLTNNFSVRPGAVIGDDTVFLVPITYDFAFRPTDIGGSDAVISPYLGAGVAIGTGDDTDFGLLLTGGVDYPLSSQFMVTGAVNATFVDDTDVGIMLGIGYRF
;
A
#
# COMPACT_ATOMS: atom_id res chain seq x y z
N MET A 1 -13.57 -57.54 -49.56
CA MET A 1 -12.58 -56.47 -49.76
C MET A 1 -11.91 -56.24 -48.40
N ARG A 2 -10.72 -56.81 -48.17
CA ARG A 2 -9.41 -56.11 -48.07
C ARG A 2 -9.44 -54.98 -47.02
N SER A 3 -8.61 -54.89 -45.98
CA SER A 3 -7.42 -55.63 -45.48
C SER A 3 -7.13 -55.09 -44.05
N LEU A 4 -6.81 -55.93 -43.05
CA LEU A 4 -5.47 -56.16 -42.42
C LEU A 4 -4.84 -54.87 -41.84
N SER A 5 -4.36 -54.75 -40.59
CA SER A 5 -3.62 -55.66 -39.68
C SER A 5 -3.52 -54.96 -38.29
N GLY A 6 -3.73 -55.58 -37.12
CA GLY A 6 -2.84 -56.54 -36.39
C GLY A 6 -1.81 -55.78 -35.53
N TRP A 7 -1.95 -55.68 -34.18
CA TRP A 7 -1.30 -56.52 -33.13
C TRP A 7 0.24 -56.50 -33.18
N SER A 8 1.07 -56.44 -32.13
CA SER A 8 0.98 -56.80 -30.71
C SER A 8 2.18 -56.26 -29.91
N LEU A 9 2.11 -56.46 -28.59
CA LEU A 9 3.17 -56.53 -27.56
C LEU A 9 4.50 -57.20 -28.02
N THR A 10 5.65 -56.79 -27.45
CA THR A 10 6.42 -57.54 -26.42
C THR A 10 7.85 -57.00 -26.19
N SER A 11 8.24 -56.97 -24.91
CA SER A 11 9.52 -57.39 -24.31
C SER A 11 10.84 -56.61 -24.51
N SER A 12 11.31 -56.13 -23.36
CA SER A 12 12.65 -55.97 -22.78
C SER A 12 13.90 -56.43 -23.56
N ALA A 13 14.95 -55.60 -23.49
CA ALA A 13 16.34 -56.03 -23.58
C ALA A 13 17.23 -55.23 -22.60
N LEU A 14 17.90 -55.97 -21.70
CA LEU A 14 19.05 -55.55 -20.90
C LEU A 14 20.18 -55.04 -21.80
N VAL A 15 20.89 -53.98 -21.38
CA VAL A 15 22.25 -53.70 -21.86
C VAL A 15 23.18 -53.46 -20.65
N ALA A 16 24.27 -54.21 -20.66
CA ALA A 16 25.28 -54.34 -19.63
C ALA A 16 26.21 -53.11 -19.51
N LEU A 17 26.57 -52.76 -18.27
CA LEU A 17 27.65 -51.81 -17.97
C LEU A 17 29.00 -52.54 -17.97
N GLY A 18 29.71 -52.44 -19.09
CA GLY A 18 31.11 -52.83 -19.22
C GLY A 18 32.04 -51.72 -18.69
N ILE A 19 32.92 -52.08 -17.77
CA ILE A 19 34.00 -51.23 -17.25
C ILE A 19 35.11 -51.17 -18.30
N SER A 20 35.52 -49.97 -18.71
CA SER A 20 36.73 -49.75 -19.49
C SER A 20 37.40 -48.47 -19.02
N ALA A 21 38.53 -48.62 -18.33
CA ALA A 21 39.40 -47.53 -17.93
C ALA A 21 40.20 -47.06 -19.14
N THR A 22 39.92 -45.86 -19.63
CA THR A 22 40.79 -45.14 -20.58
C THR A 22 41.01 -43.73 -20.07
N THR A 23 42.27 -43.37 -19.85
CA THR A 23 42.74 -42.04 -19.48
C THR A 23 42.43 -41.05 -20.61
N ALA A 24 41.40 -40.22 -20.43
CA ALA A 24 41.13 -39.08 -21.31
C ALA A 24 41.55 -37.80 -20.60
N THR A 25 42.51 -37.10 -21.20
CA THR A 25 42.89 -35.73 -20.86
C THR A 25 41.65 -34.82 -20.91
N PRO A 26 41.47 -33.86 -19.98
CA PRO A 26 40.37 -32.93 -20.09
C PRO A 26 40.62 -31.99 -21.28
N MET A 27 39.84 -32.17 -22.35
CA MET A 27 39.59 -31.09 -23.29
C MET A 27 38.55 -30.17 -22.64
N MET A 28 38.94 -28.93 -22.37
CA MET A 28 37.99 -27.88 -22.02
C MET A 28 37.11 -27.60 -23.23
N ILE A 29 35.90 -28.16 -23.22
CA ILE A 29 34.86 -27.76 -24.15
C ILE A 29 34.27 -26.48 -23.57
N SER A 30 34.70 -25.34 -24.10
CA SER A 30 34.02 -24.07 -23.90
C SER A 30 32.57 -24.25 -24.32
N ALA A 31 31.65 -24.26 -23.37
CA ALA A 31 30.24 -24.12 -23.69
C ALA A 31 30.09 -22.83 -24.52
N PRO A 32 29.29 -22.82 -25.58
CA PRO A 32 28.95 -21.55 -26.21
C PRO A 32 28.32 -20.70 -25.12
N VAL A 33 28.95 -19.55 -24.85
CA VAL A 33 28.29 -18.45 -24.16
C VAL A 33 27.02 -18.21 -24.97
N LEU A 34 25.88 -18.66 -24.44
CA LEU A 34 24.61 -18.04 -24.78
C LEU A 34 24.85 -16.58 -24.44
N ALA A 35 25.06 -15.77 -25.49
CA ALA A 35 24.98 -14.34 -25.35
C ALA A 35 23.66 -14.10 -24.64
N GLN A 36 23.75 -13.70 -23.38
CA GLN A 36 22.60 -13.16 -22.68
C GLN A 36 22.13 -12.05 -23.60
N VAL A 37 20.97 -12.24 -24.23
CA VAL A 37 20.22 -11.10 -24.75
C VAL A 37 20.20 -10.17 -23.55
N PRO A 38 20.83 -8.98 -23.60
CA PRO A 38 20.77 -8.07 -22.47
C PRO A 38 19.28 -7.92 -22.21
N THR A 39 18.83 -8.40 -21.05
CA THR A 39 17.54 -8.01 -20.50
C THR A 39 17.52 -6.51 -20.69
N PRO A 40 16.52 -5.93 -21.39
CA PRO A 40 16.45 -4.49 -21.47
C PRO A 40 16.53 -4.03 -20.02
N THR A 41 17.60 -3.32 -19.68
CA THR A 41 17.65 -2.50 -18.48
C THR A 41 16.27 -1.88 -18.42
N PRO A 42 15.50 -1.98 -17.32
CA PRO A 42 14.25 -1.25 -17.23
C PRO A 42 14.65 0.17 -17.61
N THR A 43 14.25 0.59 -18.81
CA THR A 43 14.43 1.97 -19.21
C THR A 43 13.71 2.67 -18.07
N PRO A 44 14.40 3.48 -17.25
CA PRO A 44 13.68 4.25 -16.24
C PRO A 44 12.53 4.85 -17.03
N ALA A 45 11.29 4.49 -16.68
CA ALA A 45 10.13 5.04 -17.32
C ALA A 45 10.44 6.54 -17.39
N PRO A 46 10.49 7.15 -18.60
CA PRO A 46 11.02 8.49 -18.74
C PRO A 46 10.36 9.28 -17.63
N ALA A 47 11.17 9.81 -16.70
CA ALA A 47 10.64 10.61 -15.62
C ALA A 47 9.84 11.67 -16.35
N THR A 48 8.52 11.57 -16.33
CA THR A 48 7.65 12.45 -17.09
C THR A 48 7.98 13.79 -16.51
N THR A 49 8.78 14.56 -17.23
CA THR A 49 9.27 15.84 -16.74
C THR A 49 7.98 16.62 -16.59
N ALA A 50 7.58 16.91 -15.34
CA ALA A 50 6.35 17.65 -15.10
C ALA A 50 6.40 18.88 -16.00
N PRO A 51 5.34 19.17 -16.77
CA PRO A 51 5.38 20.22 -17.77
C PRO A 51 5.85 21.52 -17.11
N SER A 52 7.00 22.03 -17.55
CA SER A 52 7.54 23.32 -17.13
C SER A 52 7.07 24.39 -18.11
N PHE A 53 6.73 25.56 -17.58
CA PHE A 53 6.28 26.71 -18.36
C PHE A 53 7.34 27.80 -18.31
N ALA A 54 7.64 28.41 -19.45
CA ALA A 54 8.75 29.36 -19.57
C ALA A 54 8.58 30.62 -18.69
N ASP A 55 7.34 30.97 -18.37
CA ASP A 55 6.93 32.13 -17.59
C ASP A 55 6.53 31.79 -16.14
N VAL A 56 6.81 30.58 -15.68
CA VAL A 56 6.60 30.16 -14.29
C VAL A 56 7.96 29.73 -13.71
N PRO A 57 8.75 30.67 -13.17
CA PRO A 57 10.08 30.37 -12.63
C PRO A 57 10.02 29.47 -11.39
N ALA A 58 11.16 28.89 -11.02
CA ALA A 58 11.27 27.92 -9.93
C ALA A 58 10.86 28.47 -8.53
N ASP A 59 10.88 29.79 -8.37
CA ASP A 59 10.50 30.52 -7.17
C ASP A 59 9.09 31.14 -7.26
N TYR A 60 8.36 30.92 -8.36
CA TYR A 60 7.00 31.42 -8.50
C TYR A 60 6.08 30.78 -7.45
N TRP A 61 5.32 31.61 -6.73
CA TRP A 61 4.54 31.19 -5.56
C TRP A 61 3.55 30.04 -5.85
N ALA A 62 2.97 30.02 -7.06
CA ALA A 62 2.00 29.00 -7.46
C ALA A 62 2.61 27.83 -8.25
N LEU A 63 3.93 27.81 -8.46
CA LEU A 63 4.61 26.75 -9.20
C LEU A 63 4.16 25.34 -8.80
N PRO A 64 4.14 24.96 -7.50
CA PRO A 64 3.78 23.58 -7.14
C PRO A 64 2.32 23.24 -7.45
N PHE A 65 1.40 24.22 -7.34
CA PHE A 65 0.01 24.03 -7.73
C PHE A 65 -0.12 23.82 -9.25
N ILE A 66 0.56 24.67 -10.02
CA ILE A 66 0.54 24.67 -11.48
C ILE A 66 1.13 23.35 -12.01
N GLN A 67 2.32 22.96 -11.55
CA GLN A 67 2.97 21.73 -12.00
C GLN A 67 2.13 20.48 -11.70
N ALA A 68 1.55 20.41 -10.50
CA ALA A 68 0.75 19.27 -10.11
C ALA A 68 -0.55 19.12 -10.93
N LEU A 69 -1.20 20.23 -11.26
CA LEU A 69 -2.40 20.23 -12.11
C LEU A 69 -2.07 19.96 -13.57
N ALA A 70 -0.96 20.52 -14.06
CA ALA A 70 -0.54 20.33 -15.45
C ALA A 70 -0.10 18.89 -15.72
N ALA A 71 0.60 18.24 -14.78
CA ALA A 71 0.93 16.81 -14.85
C ALA A 71 -0.31 15.90 -14.93
N ARG A 72 -1.47 16.40 -14.49
CA ARG A 72 -2.76 15.68 -14.52
C ARG A 72 -3.65 16.10 -15.70
N ASN A 73 -3.15 16.95 -16.60
CA ASN A 73 -3.92 17.55 -17.69
C ASN A 73 -5.18 18.31 -17.23
N VAL A 74 -5.18 18.79 -15.98
CA VAL A 74 -6.27 19.62 -15.45
C VAL A 74 -6.18 21.05 -16.00
N ILE A 75 -4.95 21.54 -16.10
CA ILE A 75 -4.63 22.82 -16.74
C ILE A 75 -3.65 22.56 -17.88
N VAL A 76 -3.69 23.45 -18.88
CA VAL A 76 -2.81 23.37 -20.05
C VAL A 76 -2.24 24.76 -20.32
N GLY A 77 -0.96 24.80 -20.71
CA GLY A 77 -0.31 26.02 -21.19
C GLY A 77 -0.70 26.36 -22.64
N TYR A 78 -0.12 27.42 -23.14
CA TYR A 78 -0.29 27.89 -24.50
C TYR A 78 0.68 27.19 -25.44
N PRO A 79 0.40 27.17 -26.77
CA PRO A 79 1.30 26.60 -27.76
C PRO A 79 2.70 27.23 -27.80
N ASP A 80 2.84 28.45 -27.24
CA ASP A 80 4.11 29.18 -27.10
C ASP A 80 4.97 28.69 -25.91
N GLY A 81 4.51 27.68 -25.16
CA GLY A 81 5.22 27.13 -23.99
C GLY A 81 5.00 27.90 -22.69
N THR A 82 4.09 28.87 -22.67
CA THR A 82 3.77 29.68 -21.48
C THR A 82 2.51 29.20 -20.76
N TYR A 83 2.34 29.56 -19.48
CA TYR A 83 1.12 29.33 -18.71
C TYR A 83 0.26 30.59 -18.54
N LYS A 84 0.89 31.77 -18.58
CA LYS A 84 0.34 33.11 -18.32
C LYS A 84 -0.31 33.19 -16.95
N PRO A 85 0.45 32.99 -15.86
CA PRO A 85 -0.11 32.80 -14.52
C PRO A 85 -0.94 34.00 -14.03
N ASP A 86 -0.56 35.24 -14.38
CA ASP A 86 -1.25 36.45 -13.93
C ASP A 86 -2.43 36.86 -14.83
N GLN A 87 -2.70 36.10 -15.90
CA GLN A 87 -3.80 36.41 -16.82
C GLN A 87 -5.16 36.15 -16.13
N PRO A 88 -6.14 37.08 -16.26
CA PRO A 88 -7.49 36.86 -15.77
C PRO A 88 -8.17 35.66 -16.44
N VAL A 89 -8.93 34.90 -15.65
CA VAL A 89 -9.70 33.74 -16.11
C VAL A 89 -11.14 34.15 -16.43
N THR A 90 -11.62 33.77 -17.61
CA THR A 90 -13.02 33.93 -18.02
C THR A 90 -13.92 32.84 -17.43
N ARG A 91 -15.23 33.10 -17.37
CA ARG A 91 -16.22 32.13 -16.89
C ARG A 91 -16.23 30.84 -17.73
N ALA A 92 -16.02 30.94 -19.04
CA ALA A 92 -15.89 29.77 -19.92
C ALA A 92 -14.63 28.95 -19.61
N GLU A 93 -13.49 29.61 -19.40
CA GLU A 93 -12.25 28.94 -19.03
C GLU A 93 -12.36 28.27 -17.66
N LEU A 94 -12.97 28.92 -16.67
CA LEU A 94 -13.20 28.34 -15.36
C LEU A 94 -14.09 27.08 -15.45
N ALA A 95 -15.14 27.11 -16.28
CA ALA A 95 -15.97 25.94 -16.54
C ALA A 95 -15.18 24.78 -17.16
N ALA A 96 -14.30 25.09 -18.12
CA ALA A 96 -13.41 24.10 -18.73
C ALA A 96 -12.44 23.50 -17.71
N MET A 97 -11.88 24.32 -16.81
CA MET A 97 -11.04 23.84 -15.71
C MET A 97 -11.82 22.92 -14.77
N PHE A 98 -13.06 23.25 -14.40
CA PHE A 98 -13.90 22.37 -13.57
C PHE A 98 -14.20 21.02 -14.22
N GLN A 99 -14.52 21.02 -15.52
CA GLN A 99 -14.76 19.78 -16.26
C GLN A 99 -13.51 18.89 -16.30
N LYS A 100 -12.31 19.49 -16.32
CA LYS A 100 -11.05 18.76 -16.30
C LYS A 100 -10.64 18.31 -14.90
N ALA A 101 -10.94 19.10 -13.88
CA ALA A 101 -10.56 18.84 -12.49
C ALA A 101 -11.47 17.81 -11.82
N PHE A 102 -12.79 17.90 -12.03
CA PHE A 102 -13.77 17.19 -11.21
C PHE A 102 -14.62 16.22 -12.02
N THR A 103 -15.08 15.16 -11.35
CA THR A 103 -16.22 14.36 -11.81
C THR A 103 -17.50 15.14 -11.57
N LEU A 104 -18.01 15.81 -12.61
CA LEU A 104 -19.18 16.68 -12.54
C LEU A 104 -20.49 15.88 -12.61
N ASN A 105 -21.04 15.52 -11.45
CA ASN A 105 -22.32 14.83 -11.34
C ASN A 105 -23.49 15.81 -11.44
N PRO A 106 -24.42 15.66 -12.40
CA PRO A 106 -25.56 16.56 -12.55
C PRO A 106 -26.50 16.55 -11.33
N VAL A 107 -26.76 17.72 -10.76
CA VAL A 107 -27.75 17.97 -9.69
C VAL A 107 -28.95 18.80 -10.18
N ARG A 108 -28.82 19.41 -11.36
CA ARG A 108 -29.90 20.12 -12.08
C ARG A 108 -29.72 19.93 -13.57
N GLN A 109 -30.75 20.27 -14.35
CA GLN A 109 -30.70 20.20 -15.81
C GLN A 109 -30.69 21.60 -16.42
N LEU A 110 -29.84 21.82 -17.41
CA LEU A 110 -29.93 23.01 -18.25
C LEU A 110 -31.09 22.83 -19.25
N PRO A 111 -31.97 23.83 -19.43
CA PRO A 111 -33.00 23.76 -20.47
C PRO A 111 -32.41 23.46 -21.84
N ALA A 112 -33.16 22.77 -22.70
CA ALA A 112 -32.71 22.38 -24.04
C ALA A 112 -32.24 23.58 -24.88
N GLU A 113 -32.84 24.75 -24.65
CA GLU A 113 -32.47 26.03 -25.28
C GLU A 113 -31.03 26.48 -24.98
N GLY A 114 -30.41 25.94 -23.92
CA GLY A 114 -29.10 26.36 -23.42
C GLY A 114 -29.10 27.80 -22.89
N PHE A 115 -27.93 28.40 -22.74
CA PHE A 115 -27.80 29.84 -22.47
C PHE A 115 -27.82 30.63 -23.78
N ARG A 116 -28.49 31.79 -23.79
CA ARG A 116 -28.70 32.59 -25.02
C ARG A 116 -27.40 33.10 -25.64
N ASP A 117 -26.38 33.33 -24.81
CA ASP A 117 -25.07 33.85 -25.20
C ASP A 117 -23.99 32.75 -25.31
N VAL A 118 -24.39 31.47 -25.28
CA VAL A 118 -23.49 30.33 -25.49
C VAL A 118 -23.98 29.52 -26.69
N PRO A 119 -23.46 29.79 -27.89
CA PRO A 119 -23.76 28.99 -29.08
C PRO A 119 -23.42 27.51 -28.89
N ALA A 120 -24.16 26.62 -29.53
CA ALA A 120 -23.94 25.17 -29.40
C ALA A 120 -22.53 24.71 -29.85
N ASN A 121 -21.91 25.45 -30.79
CA ASN A 121 -20.55 25.22 -31.28
C ASN A 121 -19.49 26.03 -30.53
N PHE A 122 -19.85 26.75 -29.46
CA PHE A 122 -18.88 27.45 -28.63
C PHE A 122 -17.97 26.42 -27.96
N TRP A 123 -16.66 26.66 -27.99
CA TRP A 123 -15.64 25.66 -27.60
C TRP A 123 -15.84 25.12 -26.17
N ALA A 124 -16.32 25.96 -25.24
CA ALA A 124 -16.59 25.58 -23.86
C ALA A 124 -18.05 25.19 -23.58
N ALA A 125 -18.93 25.12 -24.58
CA ALA A 125 -20.35 24.82 -24.37
C ALA A 125 -20.58 23.51 -23.57
N PRO A 126 -19.85 22.40 -23.83
CA PRO A 126 -19.98 21.18 -23.01
C PRO A 126 -19.54 21.39 -21.55
N ALA A 127 -18.45 22.13 -21.34
CA ALA A 127 -17.93 22.41 -20.01
C ALA A 127 -18.87 23.33 -19.21
N ILE A 128 -19.42 24.36 -19.86
CA ILE A 128 -20.39 25.28 -19.29
C ILE A 128 -21.64 24.52 -18.84
N ARG A 129 -22.17 23.62 -19.69
CA ARG A 129 -23.31 22.76 -19.33
C ARG A 129 -22.97 21.89 -18.12
N ALA A 130 -21.86 21.16 -18.16
CA ALA A 130 -21.48 20.26 -17.08
C ALA A 130 -21.27 21.01 -15.75
N ALA A 131 -20.57 22.14 -15.76
CA ALA A 131 -20.34 22.95 -14.57
C ALA A 131 -21.64 23.58 -14.04
N TYR A 132 -22.56 23.95 -14.93
CA TYR A 132 -23.88 24.41 -14.52
C TYR A 132 -24.69 23.29 -13.87
N GLU A 133 -24.83 22.16 -14.55
CA GLU A 133 -25.65 21.03 -14.12
C GLU A 133 -25.13 20.42 -12.82
N ALA A 134 -23.82 20.39 -12.60
CA ALA A 134 -23.20 19.95 -11.36
C ALA A 134 -23.23 20.98 -10.22
N GLY A 135 -23.81 22.17 -10.44
CA GLY A 135 -23.98 23.18 -9.38
C GLY A 135 -22.73 24.02 -9.07
N PHE A 136 -21.64 23.87 -9.83
CA PHE A 136 -20.44 24.70 -9.68
C PHE A 136 -20.67 26.14 -10.16
N LEU A 137 -21.32 26.32 -11.31
CA LEU A 137 -21.55 27.65 -11.89
C LEU A 137 -23.02 27.93 -12.10
N SER A 138 -23.47 29.16 -11.88
CA SER A 138 -24.86 29.56 -12.16
C SER A 138 -24.93 30.56 -13.31
N GLY A 139 -26.07 30.58 -14.00
CA GLY A 139 -26.39 31.59 -15.01
C GLY A 139 -26.89 32.90 -14.37
N TYR A 140 -26.95 33.93 -15.21
CA TYR A 140 -27.52 35.23 -14.90
C TYR A 140 -29.00 35.30 -15.35
N PRO A 141 -29.75 36.33 -14.89
CA PRO A 141 -31.08 36.61 -15.40
C PRO A 141 -31.12 36.69 -16.93
N ASN A 142 -32.30 36.46 -17.52
CA ASN A 142 -32.50 36.37 -18.98
C ASN A 142 -31.74 35.22 -19.66
N ASN A 143 -31.40 34.16 -18.90
CA ASN A 143 -30.78 32.95 -19.41
C ASN A 143 -29.43 33.21 -20.10
N LEU A 144 -28.60 34.06 -19.47
CA LEU A 144 -27.25 34.40 -19.91
C LEU A 144 -26.22 33.66 -19.05
N PHE A 145 -25.06 33.35 -19.62
CA PHE A 145 -23.93 32.78 -18.89
C PHE A 145 -22.76 33.75 -18.73
N GLY A 146 -22.54 34.64 -19.69
CA GLY A 146 -21.40 35.56 -19.75
C GLY A 146 -20.06 34.84 -19.98
N PRO A 147 -19.89 34.03 -21.06
CA PRO A 147 -18.73 33.15 -21.22
C PRO A 147 -17.37 33.88 -21.24
N ASN A 148 -17.34 35.10 -21.78
CA ASN A 148 -16.11 35.90 -21.91
C ASN A 148 -15.89 36.86 -20.72
N GLN A 149 -16.79 36.88 -19.74
CA GLN A 149 -16.63 37.73 -18.57
C GLN A 149 -15.56 37.12 -17.65
N THR A 150 -14.66 37.96 -17.14
CA THR A 150 -13.67 37.55 -16.14
C THR A 150 -14.33 37.27 -14.79
N VAL A 151 -13.83 36.26 -14.08
CA VAL A 151 -14.36 35.83 -12.79
C VAL A 151 -13.68 36.59 -11.65
N SER A 152 -14.42 37.01 -10.63
CA SER A 152 -13.82 37.56 -9.41
C SER A 152 -13.33 36.43 -8.49
N LYS A 153 -12.40 36.73 -7.58
CA LYS A 153 -11.91 35.74 -6.62
C LYS A 153 -13.03 35.18 -5.73
N ALA A 154 -13.96 36.03 -5.28
CA ALA A 154 -15.13 35.59 -4.51
C ALA A 154 -16.07 34.68 -5.33
N ASP A 155 -16.31 34.98 -6.61
CA ASP A 155 -17.15 34.14 -7.47
C ASP A 155 -16.54 32.75 -7.68
N ALA A 156 -15.22 32.69 -7.87
CA ALA A 156 -14.51 31.42 -8.06
C ALA A 156 -14.55 30.55 -6.80
N ILE A 157 -14.30 31.14 -5.63
CA ILE A 157 -14.40 30.46 -4.34
C ILE A 157 -15.84 29.98 -4.10
N THR A 158 -16.82 30.84 -4.40
CA THR A 158 -18.25 30.49 -4.31
C THR A 158 -18.59 29.31 -5.19
N ALA A 159 -18.11 29.31 -6.44
CA ALA A 159 -18.36 28.25 -7.41
C ALA A 159 -17.82 26.88 -6.93
N VAL A 160 -16.59 26.85 -6.43
CA VAL A 160 -15.99 25.61 -5.90
C VAL A 160 -16.71 25.16 -4.63
N ALA A 161 -16.98 26.07 -3.68
CA ALA A 161 -17.68 25.71 -2.45
C ALA A 161 -19.10 25.18 -2.70
N SER A 162 -19.84 25.80 -3.63
CA SER A 162 -21.17 25.33 -4.03
C SER A 162 -21.12 23.99 -4.74
N GLY A 163 -20.19 23.81 -5.69
CA GLY A 163 -20.02 22.55 -6.41
C GLY A 163 -19.61 21.37 -5.51
N LEU A 164 -18.84 21.66 -4.45
CA LEU A 164 -18.47 20.69 -3.42
C LEU A 164 -19.50 20.58 -2.28
N ASN A 165 -20.61 21.31 -2.36
CA ASN A 165 -21.68 21.34 -1.37
C ASN A 165 -21.20 21.64 0.07
N LEU A 166 -20.26 22.58 0.19
CA LEU A 166 -19.71 22.98 1.49
C LEU A 166 -20.64 23.92 2.23
N THR A 167 -20.83 23.64 3.52
CA THR A 167 -21.61 24.47 4.44
C THR A 167 -20.70 24.99 5.54
N PRO A 168 -20.77 26.29 5.89
CA PRO A 168 -19.98 26.82 7.00
C PRO A 168 -20.53 26.29 8.33
N SER A 169 -19.67 26.20 9.34
CA SER A 169 -20.05 25.88 10.72
C SER A 169 -19.70 27.04 11.66
N GLY A 170 -20.44 27.18 12.77
CA GLY A 170 -20.21 28.26 13.74
C GLY A 170 -20.56 29.66 13.22
N SER A 171 -19.92 30.70 13.78
CA SER A 171 -20.15 32.08 13.36
C SER A 171 -19.35 32.43 12.10
N VAL A 172 -20.07 32.62 11.00
CA VAL A 172 -19.54 32.98 9.68
C VAL A 172 -18.83 34.33 9.72
N GLU A 173 -19.45 35.34 10.32
CA GLU A 173 -18.92 36.70 10.39
C GLU A 173 -17.63 36.76 11.20
N GLN A 174 -17.59 36.06 12.34
CA GLN A 174 -16.38 35.98 13.16
C GLN A 174 -15.27 35.21 12.46
N THR A 175 -15.59 34.11 11.78
CA THR A 175 -14.62 33.33 11.00
C THR A 175 -13.95 34.23 9.97
N LEU A 176 -14.74 34.97 9.18
CA LEU A 176 -14.22 35.84 8.13
C LEU A 176 -13.45 37.03 8.71
N ALA A 177 -13.99 37.71 9.73
CA ALA A 177 -13.34 38.88 10.34
C ALA A 177 -12.02 38.55 11.04
N ASN A 178 -11.89 37.35 11.62
CA ASN A 178 -10.64 36.89 12.23
C ASN A 178 -9.60 36.44 11.20
N THR A 179 -10.05 36.07 10.00
CA THR A 179 -9.20 35.49 8.97
C THR A 179 -8.72 36.53 7.96
N TYR A 180 -9.60 37.43 7.51
CA TYR A 180 -9.32 38.38 6.46
C TYR A 180 -9.42 39.83 6.93
N VAL A 181 -8.42 40.63 6.57
CA VAL A 181 -8.41 42.08 6.86
C VAL A 181 -9.44 42.84 6.02
N ASP A 182 -9.81 42.28 4.87
CA ASP A 182 -10.74 42.83 3.90
C ASP A 182 -12.06 42.05 3.83
N ALA A 183 -12.42 41.33 4.91
CA ALA A 183 -13.66 40.54 5.00
C ALA A 183 -14.92 41.36 4.66
N GLY A 184 -14.92 42.67 4.97
CA GLY A 184 -16.03 43.57 4.65
C GLY A 184 -16.26 43.83 3.16
N GLN A 185 -15.32 43.45 2.28
CA GLN A 185 -15.46 43.57 0.82
C GLN A 185 -16.10 42.33 0.18
N ILE A 186 -16.30 41.25 0.95
CA ILE A 186 -16.94 40.02 0.46
C ILE A 186 -18.40 40.34 0.10
N PRO A 187 -18.84 40.09 -1.14
CA PRO A 187 -20.23 40.28 -1.52
C PRO A 187 -21.18 39.45 -0.66
N SER A 188 -22.32 40.01 -0.27
CA SER A 188 -23.28 39.35 0.64
C SER A 188 -23.73 37.97 0.17
N TYR A 189 -23.84 37.76 -1.15
CA TYR A 189 -24.19 36.47 -1.73
C TYR A 189 -23.09 35.40 -1.57
N ALA A 190 -21.84 35.80 -1.37
CA ALA A 190 -20.67 34.92 -1.31
C ALA A 190 -20.23 34.61 0.14
N VAL A 191 -20.72 35.36 1.14
CA VAL A 191 -20.28 35.28 2.54
C VAL A 191 -20.27 33.85 3.08
N ASN A 192 -21.35 33.10 2.91
CA ASN A 192 -21.45 31.73 3.43
C ASN A 192 -20.47 30.77 2.74
N GLN A 193 -20.36 30.87 1.42
CA GLN A 193 -19.52 29.99 0.61
C GLN A 193 -18.03 30.30 0.80
N VAL A 194 -17.67 31.58 0.92
CA VAL A 194 -16.30 31.99 1.24
C VAL A 194 -15.93 31.52 2.63
N ALA A 195 -16.81 31.63 3.63
CA ALA A 195 -16.56 31.09 4.96
C ALA A 195 -16.41 29.57 4.95
N ALA A 196 -17.30 28.86 4.25
CA ALA A 196 -17.22 27.41 4.10
C ALA A 196 -15.91 26.98 3.43
N ALA A 197 -15.52 27.64 2.34
CA ALA A 197 -14.25 27.39 1.64
C ALA A 197 -13.03 27.69 2.52
N THR A 198 -13.10 28.75 3.34
CA THR A 198 -12.03 29.13 4.27
C THR A 198 -11.85 28.08 5.35
N GLN A 199 -12.94 27.67 6.02
CA GLN A 199 -12.93 26.58 7.00
C GLN A 199 -12.51 25.24 6.37
N ALA A 200 -12.72 25.12 5.07
CA ALA A 200 -12.37 23.97 4.29
C ALA A 200 -10.90 23.96 3.82
N ASN A 201 -10.10 24.99 4.14
CA ASN A 201 -8.73 25.21 3.65
C ASN A 201 -8.61 25.23 2.12
N LEU A 202 -9.65 25.70 1.43
CA LEU A 202 -9.65 25.82 -0.03
C LEU A 202 -9.03 27.11 -0.53
N VAL A 203 -9.09 28.16 0.27
CA VAL A 203 -8.67 29.50 -0.15
C VAL A 203 -7.15 29.60 -0.07
N VAL A 204 -6.55 30.12 -1.14
CA VAL A 204 -5.13 30.45 -1.20
C VAL A 204 -4.99 31.94 -1.50
N ASN A 205 -4.19 32.63 -0.69
CA ASN A 205 -4.03 34.07 -0.72
C ASN A 205 -2.54 34.43 -0.81
N TYR A 206 -2.17 35.06 -1.91
CA TYR A 206 -0.84 35.55 -2.18
C TYR A 206 -0.88 37.06 -2.44
N PRO A 207 0.11 37.85 -1.96
CA PRO A 207 1.25 37.42 -1.14
C PRO A 207 0.94 37.32 0.37
N ASP A 208 -0.18 37.88 0.81
CA ASP A 208 -0.59 37.87 2.22
C ASP A 208 -1.81 36.98 2.42
N VAL A 209 -1.66 35.95 3.24
CA VAL A 209 -2.73 34.99 3.55
C VAL A 209 -3.98 35.65 4.14
N LYS A 210 -3.82 36.80 4.82
CA LYS A 210 -4.92 37.54 5.44
C LYS A 210 -5.63 38.52 4.50
N THR A 211 -5.19 38.65 3.26
CA THR A 211 -5.83 39.53 2.26
C THR A 211 -6.51 38.70 1.20
N LEU A 212 -7.84 38.67 1.19
CA LEU A 212 -8.62 37.85 0.27
C LEU A 212 -8.70 38.45 -1.14
N ASN A 213 -8.82 39.77 -1.24
CA ASN A 213 -9.13 40.53 -2.44
C ASN A 213 -10.38 39.99 -3.18
N PRO A 214 -11.56 39.95 -2.53
CA PRO A 214 -12.72 39.21 -3.02
C PRO A 214 -13.27 39.74 -4.36
N GLN A 215 -13.14 41.04 -4.63
CA GLN A 215 -13.59 41.67 -5.88
C GLN A 215 -12.51 41.71 -6.97
N GLY A 216 -11.27 41.34 -6.63
CA GLY A 216 -10.18 41.25 -7.59
C GLY A 216 -10.45 40.17 -8.65
N GLY A 217 -9.94 40.39 -9.86
CA GLY A 217 -10.00 39.39 -10.92
C GLY A 217 -9.23 38.13 -10.54
N LEU A 218 -9.81 36.96 -10.80
CA LEU A 218 -9.17 35.66 -10.60
C LEU A 218 -8.10 35.46 -11.67
N THR A 219 -6.84 35.33 -11.27
CA THR A 219 -5.75 34.97 -12.18
C THR A 219 -5.71 33.47 -12.44
N ARG A 220 -4.99 33.03 -13.48
CA ARG A 220 -4.75 31.60 -13.76
C ARG A 220 -3.95 30.92 -12.65
N ALA A 221 -3.09 31.65 -11.94
CA ALA A 221 -2.37 31.15 -10.75
C ALA A 221 -3.31 30.97 -9.56
N ASP A 222 -4.19 31.94 -9.28
CA ASP A 222 -5.20 31.82 -8.23
C ASP A 222 -6.16 30.66 -8.50
N ALA A 223 -6.62 30.52 -9.74
CA ALA A 223 -7.48 29.42 -10.17
C ALA A 223 -6.79 28.06 -9.96
N ALA A 224 -5.51 27.94 -10.34
CA ALA A 224 -4.74 26.72 -10.12
C ALA A 224 -4.60 26.39 -8.63
N ALA A 225 -4.30 27.37 -7.79
CA ALA A 225 -4.16 27.16 -6.35
C ALA A 225 -5.50 26.71 -5.70
N LEU A 226 -6.61 27.36 -6.07
CA LEU A 226 -7.95 27.02 -5.59
C LEU A 226 -8.37 25.60 -6.03
N LEU A 227 -8.16 25.26 -7.31
CA LEU A 227 -8.48 23.92 -7.83
C LEU A 227 -7.61 22.85 -7.18
N TYR A 228 -6.33 23.12 -6.96
CA TYR A 228 -5.45 22.21 -6.26
C TYR A 228 -5.98 21.89 -4.86
N GLN A 229 -6.32 22.90 -4.05
CA GLN A 229 -6.87 22.67 -2.71
C GLN A 229 -8.20 21.91 -2.74
N ALA A 230 -9.04 22.17 -3.74
CA ALA A 230 -10.28 21.42 -3.93
C ALA A 230 -10.01 19.93 -4.19
N LEU A 231 -9.03 19.61 -5.04
CA LEU A 231 -8.63 18.22 -5.29
C LEU A 231 -7.97 17.57 -4.08
N VAL A 232 -7.21 18.32 -3.29
CA VAL A 232 -6.65 17.86 -2.01
C VAL A 232 -7.77 17.47 -1.06
N ARG A 233 -8.80 18.31 -0.92
CA ARG A 233 -9.97 18.02 -0.10
C ARG A 233 -10.74 16.77 -0.56
N LEU A 234 -10.77 16.50 -1.86
CA LEU A 234 -11.38 15.30 -2.43
C LEU A 234 -10.49 14.05 -2.32
N GLY A 235 -9.29 14.15 -1.75
CA GLY A 235 -8.33 13.04 -1.68
C GLY A 235 -7.74 12.65 -3.04
N GLN A 236 -7.90 13.48 -4.07
CA GLN A 236 -7.44 13.21 -5.43
C GLN A 236 -5.99 13.68 -5.69
N VAL A 237 -5.52 14.62 -4.88
CA VAL A 237 -4.16 15.16 -4.92
C VAL A 237 -3.61 15.22 -3.49
N GLN A 238 -2.30 14.97 -3.34
CA GLN A 238 -1.65 15.05 -2.03
C GLN A 238 -1.53 16.52 -1.58
N PRO A 239 -1.72 16.85 -0.29
CA PRO A 239 -1.45 18.19 0.23
C PRO A 239 -0.01 18.62 -0.06
N LEU A 240 0.23 19.93 -0.17
CA LEU A 240 1.60 20.41 -0.24
C LEU A 240 2.34 20.17 1.09
N PRO A 241 3.62 19.77 1.05
CA PRO A 241 4.44 19.72 2.24
C PRO A 241 4.51 21.09 2.93
N SER A 242 4.45 21.13 4.27
CA SER A 242 4.47 22.38 5.05
C SER A 242 5.77 23.17 4.90
N ASN A 243 6.83 22.52 4.41
CA ASN A 243 8.13 23.09 4.16
C ASN A 243 8.26 23.71 2.74
N VAL A 244 7.23 23.59 1.90
CA VAL A 244 7.14 24.28 0.60
C VAL A 244 6.57 25.68 0.82
N ALA A 245 7.25 26.71 0.29
CA ALA A 245 6.85 28.12 0.49
C ALA A 245 5.39 28.40 0.10
N ALA A 246 4.90 27.75 -0.96
CA ALA A 246 3.52 27.88 -1.43
C ALA A 246 2.46 27.45 -0.39
N ALA A 247 2.81 26.55 0.54
CA ALA A 247 1.91 26.11 1.59
C ALA A 247 1.58 27.25 2.59
N ASN A 248 2.46 28.24 2.72
CA ASN A 248 2.24 29.41 3.60
C ASN A 248 1.13 30.33 3.09
N TYR A 249 0.74 30.20 1.82
CA TYR A 249 -0.34 31.00 1.22
C TYR A 249 -1.72 30.34 1.39
N ILE A 250 -1.80 29.10 1.91
CA ILE A 250 -3.07 28.40 2.13
C ILE A 250 -3.73 28.99 3.39
N VAL A 251 -4.92 29.54 3.23
CA VAL A 251 -5.70 30.12 4.33
C VAL A 251 -6.21 29.02 5.25
N GLY A 252 -6.03 29.22 6.56
CA GLY A 252 -6.26 28.18 7.58
C GLY A 252 -5.07 27.24 7.77
N GLY A 253 -4.01 27.40 6.96
CA GLY A 253 -2.85 26.51 6.91
C GLY A 253 -3.18 25.16 6.27
N THR A 254 -2.18 24.28 6.16
CA THR A 254 -2.48 22.84 6.04
C THR A 254 -3.35 22.45 7.22
N PRO A 255 -4.51 21.78 7.04
CA PRO A 255 -5.55 21.63 8.07
C PRO A 255 -4.97 21.49 9.48
N GLN A 256 -4.96 22.59 10.22
CA GLN A 256 -4.73 22.58 11.67
C GLN A 256 -6.09 22.28 12.27
N THR A 257 -6.50 21.02 12.11
CA THR A 257 -7.70 20.49 12.73
C THR A 257 -7.51 20.60 14.25
N THR A 258 -8.28 21.48 14.89
CA THR A 258 -8.39 21.59 16.35
C THR A 258 -9.01 20.30 16.88
N GLY A 259 -8.18 19.27 17.07
CA GLY A 259 -8.58 17.94 17.47
C GLY A 259 -7.38 17.09 17.85
N ASP A 260 -7.63 16.00 18.59
CA ASP A 260 -6.62 14.97 18.82
C ASP A 260 -6.27 14.25 17.51
N ILE A 261 -5.15 13.54 17.48
CA ILE A 261 -4.62 12.84 16.29
C ILE A 261 -5.69 12.00 15.57
N VAL A 262 -6.57 11.31 16.29
CA VAL A 262 -7.61 10.46 15.69
C VAL A 262 -8.71 11.31 15.08
N SER A 263 -9.14 12.37 15.77
CA SER A 263 -10.12 13.33 15.25
C SER A 263 -9.61 14.03 13.98
N ILE A 264 -8.33 14.39 13.94
CA ILE A 264 -7.67 14.92 12.74
C ILE A 264 -7.70 13.90 11.61
N ALA A 265 -7.34 12.65 11.91
CA ALA A 265 -7.28 11.60 10.92
C ALA A 265 -8.67 11.36 10.29
N GLU A 266 -9.73 11.33 11.10
CA GLU A 266 -11.13 11.17 10.68
C GLU A 266 -11.62 12.36 9.83
N ALA A 267 -11.23 13.60 10.16
CA ALA A 267 -11.67 14.79 9.44
C ALA A 267 -10.97 15.01 8.08
N SER A 268 -9.81 14.38 7.87
CA SER A 268 -8.95 14.60 6.70
C SER A 268 -9.47 14.00 5.38
N GLY A 269 -10.38 13.02 5.46
CA GLY A 269 -10.84 12.23 4.31
C GLY A 269 -9.78 11.36 3.62
N SER A 270 -8.50 11.41 4.04
CA SER A 270 -7.37 10.70 3.41
C SER A 270 -6.80 9.56 4.26
N PHE A 271 -7.38 9.33 5.45
CA PHE A 271 -6.96 8.32 6.43
C PHE A 271 -8.11 7.36 6.81
N ASN A 272 -9.04 7.09 5.90
CA ASN A 272 -10.22 6.27 6.21
C ASN A 272 -9.80 4.82 6.56
N THR A 273 -8.84 4.27 5.84
CA THR A 273 -8.29 2.93 6.07
C THR A 273 -7.55 2.88 7.41
N LEU A 274 -6.68 3.87 7.67
CA LEU A 274 -5.93 3.96 8.92
C LEU A 274 -6.86 4.06 10.14
N THR A 275 -7.88 4.93 10.09
CA THR A 275 -8.84 5.12 11.18
C THR A 275 -9.71 3.89 11.40
N SER A 276 -10.09 3.18 10.34
CA SER A 276 -10.77 1.88 10.44
C SER A 276 -9.89 0.83 11.14
N LEU A 277 -8.61 0.72 10.74
CA LEU A 277 -7.67 -0.23 11.34
C LEU A 277 -7.38 0.10 12.82
N LEU A 278 -7.25 1.38 13.18
CA LEU A 278 -7.09 1.83 14.56
C LEU A 278 -8.30 1.45 15.44
N LYS A 279 -9.52 1.55 14.89
CA LYS A 279 -10.75 1.13 15.58
C LYS A 279 -10.81 -0.39 15.77
N THR A 280 -10.52 -1.16 14.72
CA THR A 280 -10.48 -2.64 14.80
C THR A 280 -9.42 -3.15 15.77
N ALA A 281 -8.25 -2.50 15.78
CA ALA A 281 -7.17 -2.85 16.69
C ALA A 281 -7.46 -2.44 18.15
N GLY A 282 -8.36 -1.48 18.38
CA GLY A 282 -8.63 -0.90 19.70
C GLY A 282 -7.61 0.15 20.13
N LEU A 283 -6.86 0.72 19.17
CA LEU A 283 -5.82 1.73 19.43
C LEU A 283 -6.33 3.17 19.30
N ALA A 284 -7.51 3.36 18.71
CA ALA A 284 -8.11 4.69 18.57
C ALA A 284 -8.26 5.40 19.93
N ASP A 285 -8.71 4.70 20.97
CA ASP A 285 -8.90 5.29 22.31
C ASP A 285 -7.58 5.63 22.99
N ALA A 286 -6.53 4.82 22.74
CA ALA A 286 -5.19 5.07 23.25
C ALA A 286 -4.57 6.33 22.62
N LEU A 287 -4.74 6.52 21.30
CA LEU A 287 -4.23 7.69 20.59
C LEU A 287 -5.08 8.97 20.79
N ARG A 288 -6.24 8.86 21.44
CA ARG A 288 -7.03 10.01 21.91
C ARG A 288 -6.59 10.49 23.30
N GLN A 289 -5.82 9.69 24.04
CA GLN A 289 -5.32 10.11 25.36
C GLN A 289 -4.36 11.31 25.24
N PRO A 290 -4.13 12.05 26.34
CA PRO A 290 -3.14 13.12 26.35
C PRO A 290 -1.76 12.60 25.94
N GLY A 291 -1.15 13.25 24.95
CA GLY A 291 0.18 12.93 24.46
C GLY A 291 1.29 13.66 25.23
N PRO A 292 2.44 13.94 24.60
CA PRO A 292 2.58 14.11 23.15
C PRO A 292 2.88 12.81 22.38
N TYR A 293 2.28 12.66 21.21
CA TYR A 293 2.59 11.61 20.24
C TYR A 293 3.08 12.21 18.91
N THR A 294 3.91 11.46 18.21
CA THR A 294 4.26 11.73 16.81
C THR A 294 3.80 10.54 15.98
N VAL A 295 2.91 10.76 15.01
CA VAL A 295 2.35 9.68 14.18
C VAL A 295 2.79 9.85 12.74
N PHE A 296 3.45 8.83 12.19
CA PHE A 296 3.71 8.73 10.77
C PHE A 296 2.48 8.11 10.10
N ALA A 297 1.58 8.92 9.54
CA ALA A 297 0.27 8.44 9.07
C ALA A 297 0.30 8.09 7.56
N PRO A 298 0.15 6.81 7.19
CA PRO A 298 0.01 6.42 5.79
C PRO A 298 -1.36 6.82 5.24
N THR A 299 -1.38 7.35 4.01
CA THR A 299 -2.62 7.71 3.30
C THR A 299 -3.38 6.48 2.81
N ASP A 300 -4.65 6.65 2.44
CA ASP A 300 -5.43 5.59 1.77
C ASP A 300 -4.76 5.09 0.48
N GLN A 301 -4.04 5.97 -0.25
CA GLN A 301 -3.24 5.58 -1.41
C GLN A 301 -2.04 4.71 -1.01
N ALA A 302 -1.40 4.98 0.13
CA ALA A 302 -0.30 4.17 0.66
C ALA A 302 -0.77 2.76 1.02
N PHE A 303 -1.98 2.62 1.58
CA PHE A 303 -2.60 1.31 1.79
C PHE A 303 -2.98 0.64 0.47
N ALA A 304 -3.59 1.36 -0.47
CA ALA A 304 -3.97 0.82 -1.78
C ALA A 304 -2.76 0.35 -2.63
N ALA A 305 -1.56 0.88 -2.36
CA ALA A 305 -0.32 0.44 -2.98
C ALA A 305 0.21 -0.89 -2.41
N LEU A 306 -0.33 -1.38 -1.28
CA LEU A 306 -0.04 -2.72 -0.77
C LEU A 306 -0.73 -3.78 -1.64
N PRO A 307 -0.16 -4.98 -1.78
CA PRO A 307 -0.84 -6.09 -2.42
C PRO A 307 -2.21 -6.34 -1.76
N PRO A 308 -3.30 -6.54 -2.54
CA PRO A 308 -4.65 -6.71 -1.99
C PRO A 308 -4.75 -7.81 -0.93
N ASP A 309 -3.98 -8.87 -1.10
CA ASP A 309 -3.91 -10.01 -0.17
C ASP A 309 -3.37 -9.60 1.22
N VAL A 310 -2.42 -8.66 1.27
CA VAL A 310 -1.83 -8.17 2.54
C VAL A 310 -2.86 -7.36 3.32
N LEU A 311 -3.61 -6.47 2.65
CA LEU A 311 -4.66 -5.70 3.32
C LEU A 311 -5.79 -6.58 3.85
N GLN A 312 -6.21 -7.59 3.08
CA GLN A 312 -7.25 -8.53 3.52
C GLN A 312 -6.79 -9.34 4.72
N GLN A 313 -5.54 -9.82 4.71
CA GLN A 313 -4.95 -10.53 5.84
C GLN A 313 -4.91 -9.65 7.09
N LEU A 314 -4.49 -8.39 6.98
CA LEU A 314 -4.43 -7.46 8.12
C LEU A 314 -5.79 -7.13 8.74
N GLN A 315 -6.88 -7.28 7.98
CA GLN A 315 -8.25 -7.08 8.46
C GLN A 315 -8.87 -8.33 9.11
N GLN A 316 -8.26 -9.51 8.95
CA GLN A 316 -8.76 -10.74 9.54
C GLN A 316 -8.59 -10.73 11.07
N PRO A 317 -9.58 -11.21 11.85
CA PRO A 317 -9.50 -11.26 13.31
C PRO A 317 -8.27 -12.00 13.83
N GLU A 318 -7.81 -13.00 13.09
CA GLU A 318 -6.65 -13.84 13.39
C GLU A 318 -5.32 -13.06 13.36
N ASN A 319 -5.24 -11.98 12.57
CA ASN A 319 -4.03 -11.15 12.41
C ASN A 319 -4.08 -9.85 13.22
N ARG A 320 -5.01 -9.74 14.17
CA ARG A 320 -5.20 -8.53 14.98
C ARG A 320 -3.93 -8.11 15.73
N GLU A 321 -3.17 -9.06 16.26
CA GLU A 321 -1.89 -8.76 16.95
C GLU A 321 -0.83 -8.18 15.99
N THR A 322 -0.74 -8.72 14.76
CA THR A 322 0.14 -8.17 13.72
C THR A 322 -0.31 -6.78 13.30
N LEU A 323 -1.64 -6.55 13.21
CA LEU A 323 -2.18 -5.23 12.94
C LEU A 323 -1.82 -4.23 14.04
N ILE A 324 -1.95 -4.61 15.32
CA ILE A 324 -1.55 -3.78 16.47
C ILE A 324 -0.06 -3.41 16.36
N LYS A 325 0.81 -4.38 16.05
CA LYS A 325 2.24 -4.13 15.85
C LYS A 325 2.53 -3.13 14.74
N ILE A 326 1.93 -3.32 13.57
CA ILE A 326 2.11 -2.40 12.45
C ILE A 326 1.65 -1.00 12.83
N LEU A 327 0.49 -0.87 13.48
CA LEU A 327 -0.05 0.43 13.88
C LEU A 327 0.83 1.12 14.94
N ARG A 328 1.36 0.39 15.93
CA ARG A 328 2.26 0.94 16.95
C ARG A 328 3.63 1.33 16.38
N TYR A 329 4.09 0.68 15.32
CA TYR A 329 5.31 1.06 14.60
C TYR A 329 5.20 2.40 13.85
N HIS A 330 3.98 2.86 13.57
CA HIS A 330 3.74 4.19 13.03
C HIS A 330 3.69 5.29 14.08
N VAL A 331 3.75 4.95 15.37
CA VAL A 331 3.58 5.89 16.47
C VAL A 331 4.86 5.99 17.28
N VAL A 332 5.30 7.21 17.54
CA VAL A 332 6.41 7.56 18.42
C VAL A 332 5.87 8.33 19.62
N SER A 333 6.37 8.01 20.81
CA SER A 333 6.10 8.82 22.01
C SER A 333 6.97 10.07 21.98
N GLY A 334 6.37 11.26 22.12
CA GLY A 334 7.06 12.54 22.07
C GLY A 334 6.51 13.50 21.01
N ASP A 335 6.78 14.79 21.21
CA ASP A 335 6.49 15.86 20.26
C ASP A 335 7.70 16.09 19.36
N LEU A 336 7.69 15.48 18.17
CA LEU A 336 8.76 15.56 17.17
C LEU A 336 8.24 16.22 15.89
N PRO A 337 8.01 17.53 15.87
CA PRO A 337 7.81 18.28 14.64
C PRO A 337 9.07 18.22 13.76
N ALA A 338 8.93 18.55 12.48
CA ALA A 338 9.95 18.39 11.46
C ALA A 338 11.27 19.12 11.78
N ASP A 339 11.20 20.26 12.46
CA ASP A 339 12.36 21.04 12.93
C ASP A 339 13.11 20.37 14.09
N LYS A 340 12.46 19.45 14.82
CA LYS A 340 13.07 18.62 15.86
C LYS A 340 13.46 17.22 15.36
N LEU A 341 13.06 16.83 14.16
CA LEU A 341 13.51 15.58 13.55
C LEU A 341 14.97 15.72 13.09
N THR A 342 15.80 14.77 13.51
CA THR A 342 17.20 14.66 13.07
C THR A 342 17.40 13.30 12.39
N SER A 343 18.39 13.22 11.51
CA SER A 343 18.74 11.95 10.87
C SER A 343 19.24 10.96 11.93
N GLY A 344 18.59 9.80 12.05
CA GLY A 344 18.88 8.82 13.09
C GLY A 344 17.73 7.86 13.38
N GLU A 345 17.92 7.00 14.38
CA GLU A 345 16.90 6.07 14.85
C GLU A 345 15.97 6.74 15.87
N VAL A 346 14.66 6.58 15.66
CA VAL A 346 13.63 7.08 16.56
C VAL A 346 12.79 5.91 17.04
N LYS A 347 12.74 5.71 18.36
CA LYS A 347 12.04 4.59 18.98
C LYS A 347 10.52 4.73 18.86
N THR A 348 9.85 3.70 18.34
CA THR A 348 8.38 3.67 18.20
C THR A 348 7.72 3.07 19.45
N LEU A 349 6.38 3.11 19.49
CA LEU A 349 5.59 2.43 20.52
C LEU A 349 5.66 0.91 20.42
N GLU A 350 6.18 0.33 19.33
CA GLU A 350 6.48 -1.11 19.23
C GLU A 350 7.88 -1.50 19.70
N ASP A 351 8.59 -0.60 20.36
CA ASP A 351 9.96 -0.78 20.83
C ASP A 351 11.01 -1.02 19.72
N GLU A 352 10.60 -1.18 18.46
CA GLU A 352 11.45 -1.10 17.27
C GLU A 352 11.61 0.34 16.79
N ALA A 353 12.81 0.70 16.33
CA ALA A 353 13.09 2.05 15.83
C ALA A 353 12.72 2.20 14.35
N VAL A 354 12.31 3.42 13.98
CA VAL A 354 12.26 3.89 12.60
C VAL A 354 13.49 4.72 12.30
N ASN A 355 14.06 4.57 11.11
CA ASN A 355 15.20 5.36 10.65
C ASN A 355 14.71 6.63 9.96
N VAL A 356 14.89 7.78 10.59
CA VAL A 356 14.58 9.08 10.01
C VAL A 356 15.79 9.58 9.23
N LYS A 357 15.56 10.09 8.02
CA LYS A 357 16.56 10.77 7.20
C LYS A 357 16.03 12.15 6.84
N VAL A 358 16.76 13.18 7.26
CA VAL A 358 16.44 14.58 6.95
C VAL A 358 17.45 15.09 5.94
N ASP A 359 16.96 15.46 4.77
CA ASP A 359 17.70 16.17 3.74
C ASP A 359 17.32 17.66 3.78
N THR A 360 18.17 18.46 4.43
CA THR A 360 17.99 19.91 4.55
C THR A 360 18.23 20.67 3.25
N ALA A 361 18.92 20.08 2.26
CA ALA A 361 19.19 20.72 0.97
C ALA A 361 17.96 20.67 0.06
N ASN A 362 17.25 19.53 0.05
CA ASN A 362 16.02 19.33 -0.72
C ASN A 362 14.76 19.52 0.12
N ASN A 363 14.92 19.81 1.41
CA ASN A 363 13.83 19.99 2.37
C ASN A 363 12.92 18.74 2.39
N GLN A 364 13.52 17.55 2.40
CA GLN A 364 12.82 16.26 2.39
C GLN A 364 13.09 15.48 3.66
N ILE A 365 12.05 14.79 4.15
CA ILE A 365 12.15 13.88 5.29
C ILE A 365 11.68 12.51 4.82
N ALA A 366 12.47 11.49 5.12
CA ALA A 366 12.11 10.09 4.90
C ALA A 366 12.16 9.33 6.22
N VAL A 367 11.28 8.35 6.36
CA VAL A 367 11.18 7.44 7.50
C VAL A 367 11.25 6.03 6.93
N ASN A 368 12.35 5.33 7.19
CA ASN A 368 12.75 4.12 6.48
C ASN A 368 12.79 4.38 4.95
N ASN A 369 11.92 3.72 4.20
CA ASN A 369 11.74 3.90 2.75
C ASN A 369 10.53 4.78 2.41
N ALA A 370 9.74 5.19 3.40
CA ALA A 370 8.57 6.03 3.22
C ALA A 370 9.00 7.50 3.20
N SER A 371 8.55 8.25 2.20
CA SER A 371 8.75 9.70 2.16
C SER A 371 7.63 10.39 2.94
N VAL A 372 8.00 11.36 3.78
CA VAL A 372 7.04 12.27 4.41
C VAL A 372 6.55 13.25 3.36
N ILE A 373 5.30 13.11 2.96
CA ILE A 373 4.64 13.94 1.94
C ILE A 373 3.99 15.18 2.54
N GLN A 374 3.64 15.15 3.83
CA GLN A 374 3.14 16.32 4.55
C GLN A 374 3.62 16.27 6.01
N PRO A 375 4.67 17.02 6.38
CA PRO A 375 5.09 17.13 7.77
C PRO A 375 4.23 18.13 8.55
N ASN A 376 4.25 18.02 9.88
CA ASN A 376 3.75 19.02 10.83
C ASN A 376 2.23 19.27 10.83
N VAL A 377 1.41 18.25 10.59
CA VAL A 377 -0.03 18.36 10.85
C VAL A 377 -0.21 18.35 12.38
N LYS A 378 -0.54 19.49 12.98
CA LYS A 378 -0.58 19.62 14.44
C LYS A 378 -1.89 19.11 15.01
N ALA A 379 -1.79 18.34 16.09
CA ALA A 379 -2.88 17.87 16.91
C ALA A 379 -2.80 18.44 18.33
N THR A 380 -3.92 18.42 19.06
CA THR A 380 -3.94 18.85 20.48
C THR A 380 -3.08 17.94 21.36
N ASN A 381 -2.89 16.68 20.97
CA ASN A 381 -2.11 15.69 21.70
C ASN A 381 -0.86 15.21 20.94
N GLY A 382 -0.40 15.95 19.91
CA GLY A 382 0.79 15.56 19.17
C GLY A 382 0.95 16.15 17.77
N VAL A 383 1.69 15.46 16.92
CA VAL A 383 1.95 15.86 15.53
C VAL A 383 1.80 14.64 14.61
N ILE A 384 1.26 14.86 13.41
CA ILE A 384 1.15 13.86 12.36
C ILE A 384 2.08 14.26 11.20
N HIS A 385 2.88 13.29 10.76
CA HIS A 385 3.68 13.36 9.54
C HIS A 385 3.06 12.38 8.54
N VAL A 386 2.48 12.89 7.47
CA VAL A 386 1.84 12.05 6.47
C VAL A 386 2.90 11.40 5.60
N ILE A 387 2.78 10.10 5.37
CA ILE A 387 3.74 9.29 4.60
C ILE A 387 3.06 8.62 3.40
N ASN A 388 3.84 8.35 2.35
CA ASN A 388 3.36 7.73 1.11
C ASN A 388 3.40 6.19 1.09
N GLN A 389 3.89 5.55 2.16
CA GLN A 389 3.99 4.09 2.27
C GLN A 389 3.63 3.65 3.70
N VAL A 390 3.16 2.42 3.84
CA VAL A 390 2.95 1.80 5.16
C VAL A 390 4.30 1.34 5.72
N LEU A 391 4.66 1.82 6.91
CA LEU A 391 5.84 1.37 7.64
C LEU A 391 5.59 -0.05 8.16
N ILE A 392 6.39 -0.98 7.66
CA ILE A 392 6.39 -2.36 8.13
C ILE A 392 7.58 -2.51 9.09
N PRO A 393 7.34 -2.92 10.35
CA PRO A 393 8.40 -3.24 11.31
C PRO A 393 9.45 -4.14 10.66
N PRO A 394 10.77 -3.88 10.82
CA PRO A 394 11.81 -4.77 10.36
C PRO A 394 11.61 -6.24 10.77
N GLU A 395 11.03 -6.55 11.92
CA GLU A 395 10.65 -7.95 12.26
C GLU A 395 9.67 -8.58 11.24
N LEU A 396 8.78 -7.77 10.66
CA LEU A 396 7.80 -8.18 9.65
C LEU A 396 8.35 -8.04 8.21
N ALA A 397 9.23 -7.07 7.95
CA ALA A 397 9.85 -6.83 6.64
C ALA A 397 11.08 -7.72 6.37
N GLN A 398 11.82 -8.10 7.41
CA GLN A 398 12.94 -9.06 7.36
C GLN A 398 12.47 -10.52 7.45
N GLY A 399 11.17 -10.77 7.28
CA GLY A 399 10.66 -12.07 6.83
C GLY A 399 11.15 -12.46 5.43
N GLU A 400 11.77 -11.53 4.67
CA GLU A 400 12.33 -11.79 3.34
C GLU A 400 13.84 -11.53 3.19
N GLN A 401 14.55 -10.78 4.05
CA GLN A 401 16.01 -10.58 3.93
C GLN A 401 16.68 -10.31 5.29
N LYS A 402 17.74 -11.08 5.62
CA LYS A 402 18.53 -11.20 6.87
C LYS A 402 18.17 -12.40 7.77
N GLU A 403 18.43 -13.58 7.21
CA GLU A 403 19.38 -14.50 7.86
C GLU A 403 20.61 -13.70 8.34
N GLY A 404 20.82 -13.65 9.65
CA GLY A 404 21.93 -12.92 10.23
C GLY A 404 21.89 -12.89 11.75
N GLU A 405 21.90 -14.10 12.32
CA GLU A 405 22.38 -14.37 13.69
C GLU A 405 21.54 -13.84 14.87
N GLY A 406 20.78 -14.75 15.52
CA GLY A 406 20.58 -14.67 16.96
C GLY A 406 19.19 -14.38 17.53
N ALA A 407 18.09 -14.93 16.99
CA ALA A 407 16.90 -15.27 17.79
C ALA A 407 16.06 -16.34 17.07
N ALA A 408 15.60 -17.35 17.81
CA ALA A 408 15.24 -18.65 17.29
C ALA A 408 13.93 -18.73 16.46
N ALA A 409 14.07 -19.31 15.26
CA ALA A 409 13.17 -20.30 14.65
C ALA A 409 11.66 -20.02 14.61
N ARG A 410 11.21 -19.16 13.67
CA ARG A 410 9.95 -19.42 12.96
C ARG A 410 10.25 -20.24 11.71
N VAL A 411 9.69 -21.45 11.65
CA VAL A 411 10.05 -22.52 10.71
C VAL A 411 9.51 -22.21 9.31
N LYS A 412 10.33 -21.55 8.49
CA LYS A 412 10.38 -21.70 7.02
C LYS A 412 11.72 -22.31 6.61
N ARG A 413 12.08 -23.46 7.19
CA ARG A 413 13.27 -24.18 6.73
C ARG A 413 12.87 -25.56 6.28
N ASN A 414 13.20 -25.83 5.03
CA ASN A 414 13.00 -27.14 4.44
C ASN A 414 14.04 -28.07 5.07
N TYR A 415 13.73 -29.36 5.10
CA TYR A 415 14.70 -30.33 5.55
C TYR A 415 14.55 -31.63 4.79
N VAL A 416 15.62 -32.41 4.80
CA VAL A 416 15.61 -33.83 4.52
C VAL A 416 16.14 -34.56 5.74
N ALA A 417 15.49 -35.63 6.13
CA ALA A 417 15.81 -36.41 7.31
C ALA A 417 15.86 -37.88 6.99
N VAL A 418 16.79 -38.56 7.66
CA VAL A 418 16.85 -40.02 7.71
C VAL A 418 16.30 -40.44 9.07
N ALA A 419 15.36 -41.38 9.05
CA ALA A 419 14.64 -41.85 10.21
C ALA A 419 14.66 -43.37 10.31
N GLY A 420 14.60 -43.89 11.53
CA GLY A 420 14.15 -45.25 11.76
C GLY A 420 12.63 -45.27 11.82
N ASN A 421 12.00 -46.22 11.14
CA ASN A 421 10.59 -46.53 11.24
C ASN A 421 10.40 -47.71 12.20
N ILE A 422 9.51 -47.54 13.18
CA ILE A 422 9.05 -48.59 14.08
C ILE A 422 7.60 -48.86 13.74
N GLY A 423 7.37 -49.97 13.05
CA GLY A 423 6.04 -50.45 12.71
C GLY A 423 5.27 -50.96 13.92
N LEU A 424 3.98 -50.64 13.98
CA LEU A 424 3.06 -51.00 15.06
C LEU A 424 1.96 -51.98 14.62
N GLY A 425 2.01 -52.45 13.38
CA GLY A 425 1.01 -53.32 12.79
C GLY A 425 0.74 -52.96 11.34
N GLY A 426 0.29 -53.96 10.58
CA GLY A 426 0.13 -53.86 9.15
C GLY A 426 1.05 -54.81 8.36
N ASN A 427 0.91 -54.80 7.05
CA ASN A 427 1.62 -55.72 6.13
C ASN A 427 2.61 -54.99 5.21
N THR A 428 2.70 -53.66 5.26
CA THR A 428 3.65 -52.88 4.42
C THR A 428 4.95 -52.54 5.15
N ALA A 429 5.93 -51.93 4.45
CA ALA A 429 7.15 -51.45 5.08
C ALA A 429 6.91 -50.41 6.19
N LEU A 430 5.76 -49.73 6.19
CA LEU A 430 5.37 -48.81 7.26
C LEU A 430 4.99 -49.55 8.55
N GLY A 431 4.35 -50.72 8.42
CA GLY A 431 3.91 -51.57 9.53
C GLY A 431 5.02 -52.41 10.18
N SER A 432 6.24 -52.37 9.64
CA SER A 432 7.41 -53.11 10.12
C SER A 432 8.63 -52.21 10.42
N GLY A 433 9.66 -52.76 11.08
CA GLY A 433 10.86 -52.00 11.47
C GLY A 433 11.82 -51.79 10.30
N ASN A 434 11.93 -50.55 9.79
CA ASN A 434 12.65 -50.22 8.56
C ASN A 434 13.38 -48.87 8.62
N PHE A 435 14.07 -48.48 7.56
CA PHE A 435 14.61 -47.13 7.39
C PHE A 435 13.64 -46.26 6.59
N ALA A 436 13.60 -44.97 6.89
CA ALA A 436 12.79 -44.01 6.16
C ALA A 436 13.60 -42.76 5.81
N VAL A 437 13.26 -42.15 4.68
CA VAL A 437 13.68 -40.79 4.34
C VAL A 437 12.44 -39.93 4.33
N THR A 438 12.46 -38.83 5.06
CA THR A 438 11.35 -37.87 5.09
C THR A 438 11.87 -36.48 4.80
N SER A 439 11.02 -35.62 4.29
CA SER A 439 11.37 -34.25 3.99
C SER A 439 10.22 -33.34 4.34
N LYS A 440 10.52 -32.04 4.42
CA LYS A 440 9.53 -30.99 4.59
C LYS A 440 9.82 -29.90 3.58
N PHE A 441 8.80 -29.53 2.81
CA PHE A 441 8.80 -28.35 1.98
C PHE A 441 7.67 -27.44 2.40
N GLY A 442 8.01 -26.24 2.90
CA GLY A 442 7.01 -25.23 3.23
C GLY A 442 6.31 -24.72 1.97
N LEU A 443 4.97 -24.78 1.96
CA LEU A 443 4.14 -24.18 0.92
C LEU A 443 3.72 -22.75 1.31
N THR A 444 3.36 -22.58 2.58
CA THR A 444 2.98 -21.29 3.18
C THR A 444 3.55 -21.20 4.61
N ASN A 445 3.16 -20.19 5.39
CA ASN A 445 3.65 -20.01 6.77
C ASN A 445 3.26 -21.16 7.71
N ASN A 446 2.18 -21.87 7.41
CA ASN A 446 1.61 -22.90 8.26
C ASN A 446 1.24 -24.17 7.49
N PHE A 447 1.45 -24.23 6.18
CA PHE A 447 1.23 -25.43 5.40
C PHE A 447 2.55 -25.89 4.77
N SER A 448 2.79 -27.19 4.85
CA SER A 448 3.94 -27.86 4.26
C SER A 448 3.50 -29.13 3.55
N VAL A 449 4.26 -29.57 2.55
CA VAL A 449 4.23 -30.96 2.09
C VAL A 449 5.37 -31.71 2.75
N ARG A 450 5.11 -32.94 3.18
CA ARG A 450 6.14 -33.79 3.82
C ARG A 450 6.35 -35.11 3.09
N PRO A 451 6.88 -35.09 1.84
CA PRO A 451 7.09 -36.32 1.12
C PRO A 451 8.14 -37.18 1.81
N GLY A 452 7.88 -38.48 1.90
CA GLY A 452 8.78 -39.46 2.48
C GLY A 452 8.67 -40.82 1.82
N ALA A 453 9.63 -41.69 2.11
CA ALA A 453 9.67 -43.06 1.66
C ALA A 453 10.16 -43.95 2.80
N VAL A 454 9.40 -45.01 3.11
CA VAL A 454 9.82 -46.07 4.04
C VAL A 454 10.38 -47.21 3.21
N ILE A 455 11.67 -47.45 3.36
CA ILE A 455 12.46 -48.37 2.55
C ILE A 455 12.54 -49.70 3.30
N GLY A 456 11.81 -50.68 2.78
CA GLY A 456 11.83 -52.09 3.17
C GLY A 456 11.60 -52.96 1.93
N ASP A 457 11.21 -54.21 2.12
CA ASP A 457 10.92 -55.12 1.00
C ASP A 457 9.81 -54.56 0.10
N ASP A 458 8.76 -53.97 0.70
CA ASP A 458 7.66 -53.29 0.01
C ASP A 458 7.65 -51.78 0.33
N THR A 459 8.43 -51.00 -0.42
CA THR A 459 8.60 -49.56 -0.14
C THR A 459 7.27 -48.81 -0.15
N VAL A 460 7.07 -47.92 0.81
CA VAL A 460 5.87 -47.07 0.90
C VAL A 460 6.26 -45.60 0.77
N PHE A 461 5.72 -44.93 -0.24
CA PHE A 461 5.85 -43.48 -0.40
C PHE A 461 4.71 -42.77 0.32
N LEU A 462 5.03 -41.72 1.06
CA LEU A 462 4.10 -40.89 1.81
C LEU A 462 4.09 -39.48 1.21
N VAL A 463 2.92 -38.94 0.88
CA VAL A 463 2.79 -37.57 0.35
C VAL A 463 1.67 -36.80 1.07
N PRO A 464 1.86 -36.44 2.35
CA PRO A 464 0.92 -35.64 3.11
C PRO A 464 1.10 -34.13 2.89
N ILE A 465 -0.03 -33.41 2.91
CA ILE A 465 -0.08 -31.99 3.20
C ILE A 465 -0.34 -31.84 4.69
N THR A 466 0.47 -31.02 5.35
CA THR A 466 0.50 -30.87 6.80
C THR A 466 0.33 -29.41 7.19
N TYR A 467 -0.46 -29.18 8.23
CA TYR A 467 -0.54 -27.93 8.96
C TYR A 467 0.49 -27.92 10.10
N ASP A 468 1.35 -26.91 10.11
CA ASP A 468 2.41 -26.68 11.09
C ASP A 468 1.96 -25.68 12.14
N PHE A 469 1.91 -26.13 13.38
CA PHE A 469 1.52 -25.29 14.51
C PHE A 469 2.74 -24.53 15.05
N ALA A 470 2.55 -23.27 15.39
CA ALA A 470 3.56 -22.46 16.05
C ALA A 470 3.31 -22.47 17.58
N PHE A 471 3.90 -23.43 18.28
CA PHE A 471 3.87 -23.44 19.75
C PHE A 471 5.14 -22.79 20.31
N ARG A 472 4.96 -21.83 21.21
CA ARG A 472 6.01 -21.32 22.08
C ARG A 472 5.68 -21.80 23.50
N PRO A 473 6.38 -22.78 24.06
CA PRO A 473 6.21 -23.12 25.46
C PRO A 473 6.75 -21.95 26.29
N THR A 474 5.87 -21.12 26.83
CA THR A 474 6.21 -20.32 28.01
C THR A 474 6.24 -21.26 29.21
N ASP A 475 7.39 -21.30 29.89
CA ASP A 475 7.64 -21.92 31.20
C ASP A 475 7.80 -23.45 31.28
N ILE A 476 8.90 -24.00 30.76
CA ILE A 476 9.67 -25.08 31.43
C ILE A 476 11.17 -24.90 31.12
N GLY A 477 11.95 -24.37 32.06
CA GLY A 477 13.41 -24.57 32.11
C GLY A 477 14.26 -23.91 31.01
N GLY A 478 14.26 -22.57 30.96
CA GLY A 478 15.43 -21.76 30.56
C GLY A 478 16.08 -21.99 29.19
N SER A 479 15.44 -22.71 28.26
CA SER A 479 15.94 -22.89 26.90
C SER A 479 14.86 -22.50 25.90
N ASP A 480 15.24 -21.64 24.96
CA ASP A 480 14.39 -21.02 23.94
C ASP A 480 14.01 -22.01 22.81
N ALA A 481 13.69 -23.24 23.21
CA ALA A 481 13.56 -24.39 22.33
C ALA A 481 12.13 -24.47 21.75
N VAL A 482 12.00 -24.02 20.50
CA VAL A 482 10.72 -24.00 19.76
C VAL A 482 10.42 -25.41 19.21
N ILE A 483 9.50 -26.13 19.84
CA ILE A 483 8.92 -27.38 19.29
C ILE A 483 7.88 -27.00 18.23
N SER A 484 7.95 -27.62 17.04
CA SER A 484 7.02 -27.36 15.94
C SER A 484 6.16 -28.60 15.66
N PRO A 485 5.01 -28.78 16.34
CA PRO A 485 4.12 -29.88 16.04
C PRO A 485 3.38 -29.66 14.72
N TYR A 486 2.93 -30.74 14.12
CA TYR A 486 2.19 -30.73 12.86
C TYR A 486 1.18 -31.87 12.78
N LEU A 487 0.16 -31.66 11.96
CA LEU A 487 -0.86 -32.65 11.63
C LEU A 487 -1.18 -32.54 10.15
N GLY A 488 -1.40 -33.66 9.47
CA GLY A 488 -1.72 -33.64 8.05
C GLY A 488 -2.38 -34.91 7.56
N ALA A 489 -2.77 -34.85 6.30
CA ALA A 489 -3.37 -35.94 5.57
C ALA A 489 -2.86 -35.93 4.13
N GLY A 490 -2.92 -37.08 3.46
CA GLY A 490 -2.59 -37.18 2.04
C GLY A 490 -2.72 -38.59 1.54
N VAL A 491 -1.79 -38.98 0.69
CA VAL A 491 -1.78 -40.29 0.05
C VAL A 491 -0.54 -41.09 0.43
N ALA A 492 -0.72 -42.40 0.52
CA ALA A 492 0.36 -43.37 0.58
C ALA A 492 0.33 -44.26 -0.66
N ILE A 493 1.51 -44.65 -1.13
CA ILE A 493 1.69 -45.48 -2.33
C ILE A 493 2.59 -46.65 -1.95
N GLY A 494 2.03 -47.85 -1.91
CA GLY A 494 2.79 -49.09 -1.69
C GLY A 494 3.33 -49.63 -3.02
N THR A 495 4.54 -50.18 -3.01
CA THR A 495 5.20 -50.73 -4.22
C THR A 495 5.55 -52.21 -4.09
N GLY A 496 4.68 -52.99 -3.44
CA GLY A 496 4.87 -54.44 -3.30
C GLY A 496 4.55 -55.20 -4.58
N ASP A 497 3.91 -56.36 -4.45
CA ASP A 497 3.52 -57.22 -5.59
C ASP A 497 2.56 -56.50 -6.56
N ASP A 498 1.74 -55.57 -6.05
CA ASP A 498 0.92 -54.64 -6.81
C ASP A 498 1.17 -53.18 -6.32
N THR A 499 0.86 -52.18 -7.17
CA THR A 499 0.98 -50.77 -6.78
C THR A 499 -0.36 -50.26 -6.25
N ASP A 500 -0.43 -50.08 -4.93
CA ASP A 500 -1.67 -49.70 -4.24
C ASP A 500 -1.61 -48.29 -3.67
N PHE A 501 -2.77 -47.61 -3.69
CA PHE A 501 -2.94 -46.24 -3.25
C PHE A 501 -3.90 -46.18 -2.07
N GLY A 502 -3.46 -45.58 -0.96
CA GLY A 502 -4.26 -45.45 0.26
C GLY A 502 -4.31 -44.04 0.82
N LEU A 503 -5.27 -43.81 1.71
CA LEU A 503 -5.30 -42.58 2.50
C LEU A 503 -4.17 -42.60 3.53
N LEU A 504 -3.58 -41.44 3.80
CA LEU A 504 -2.55 -41.25 4.82
C LEU A 504 -3.03 -40.19 5.82
N LEU A 505 -2.90 -40.50 7.11
CA LEU A 505 -2.93 -39.53 8.20
C LEU A 505 -1.56 -39.47 8.85
N THR A 506 -1.07 -38.26 9.12
CA THR A 506 0.23 -38.04 9.73
C THR A 506 0.17 -36.98 10.82
N GLY A 507 0.92 -37.16 11.89
CA GLY A 507 1.09 -36.14 12.91
C GLY A 507 2.46 -36.29 13.56
N GLY A 508 3.10 -35.20 13.91
CA GLY A 508 4.47 -35.25 14.40
C GLY A 508 4.94 -33.95 15.02
N VAL A 509 6.22 -33.94 15.38
CA VAL A 509 6.92 -32.80 15.97
C VAL A 509 8.30 -32.67 15.36
N ASP A 510 8.68 -31.44 15.03
CA ASP A 510 10.04 -31.09 14.63
C ASP A 510 10.71 -30.30 15.76
N TYR A 511 11.93 -30.71 16.13
CA TYR A 511 12.74 -30.08 17.17
C TYR A 511 14.11 -29.68 16.61
N PRO A 512 14.45 -28.38 16.54
CA PRO A 512 15.75 -27.95 16.05
C PRO A 512 16.85 -28.26 17.09
N LEU A 513 17.88 -29.02 16.71
CA LEU A 513 19.07 -29.23 17.54
C LEU A 513 20.09 -28.10 17.34
N SER A 514 20.19 -27.57 16.12
CA SER A 514 21.07 -26.47 15.76
C SER A 514 20.54 -25.69 14.55
N SER A 515 21.35 -24.77 14.00
CA SER A 515 21.05 -24.05 12.76
C SER A 515 20.88 -24.98 11.56
N GLN A 516 21.63 -26.11 11.53
CA GLN A 516 21.67 -27.04 10.40
C GLN A 516 21.01 -28.40 10.71
N PHE A 517 20.94 -28.81 11.98
CA PHE A 517 20.43 -30.12 12.36
C PHE A 517 19.14 -30.04 13.17
N MET A 518 18.27 -31.03 13.00
CA MET A 518 17.02 -31.16 13.74
C MET A 518 16.66 -32.61 14.02
N VAL A 519 15.76 -32.85 14.96
CA VAL A 519 15.15 -34.15 15.26
C VAL A 519 13.67 -34.08 14.90
N THR A 520 13.20 -35.04 14.11
CA THR A 520 11.79 -35.18 13.77
C THR A 520 11.23 -36.46 14.38
N GLY A 521 10.01 -36.38 14.88
CA GLY A 521 9.22 -37.53 15.26
C GLY A 521 7.85 -37.47 14.60
N ALA A 522 7.41 -38.56 13.98
CA ALA A 522 6.13 -38.62 13.27
C ALA A 522 5.41 -39.95 13.55
N VAL A 523 4.08 -39.90 13.58
CA VAL A 523 3.21 -41.08 13.51
C VAL A 523 2.48 -41.00 12.19
N ASN A 524 2.54 -42.08 11.42
CA ASN A 524 1.89 -42.18 10.12
C ASN A 524 0.96 -43.39 10.14
N ALA A 525 -0.29 -43.19 9.72
CA ALA A 525 -1.29 -44.24 9.57
C ALA A 525 -1.78 -44.26 8.12
N THR A 526 -1.63 -45.39 7.44
CA THR A 526 -2.05 -45.57 6.05
C THR A 526 -3.20 -46.56 5.95
N PHE A 527 -4.12 -46.27 5.04
CA PHE A 527 -5.30 -47.09 4.74
C PHE A 527 -5.26 -47.47 3.27
N VAL A 528 -4.33 -48.38 2.94
CA VAL A 528 -4.16 -48.91 1.59
C VAL A 528 -5.11 -50.10 1.43
N ASP A 529 -4.72 -51.27 1.94
CA ASP A 529 -5.57 -52.48 2.01
C ASP A 529 -5.99 -52.80 3.45
N ASP A 530 -5.02 -52.73 4.38
CA ASP A 530 -5.21 -52.77 5.82
C ASP A 530 -4.72 -51.46 6.43
N THR A 531 -4.99 -51.26 7.73
CA THR A 531 -4.43 -50.11 8.46
C THR A 531 -3.00 -50.42 8.88
N ASP A 532 -2.02 -49.78 8.23
CA ASP A 532 -0.63 -49.83 8.68
C ASP A 532 -0.31 -48.59 9.51
N VAL A 533 0.44 -48.77 10.61
CA VAL A 533 0.86 -47.66 11.46
C VAL A 533 2.37 -47.75 11.72
N GLY A 534 3.07 -46.64 11.49
CA GLY A 534 4.50 -46.52 11.72
C GLY A 534 4.85 -45.25 12.50
N ILE A 535 5.74 -45.41 13.48
CA ILE A 535 6.38 -44.28 14.19
C ILE A 535 7.76 -44.05 13.58
N MET A 536 8.01 -42.85 13.09
CA MET A 536 9.31 -42.43 12.56
C MET A 536 10.02 -41.52 13.55
N LEU A 537 11.29 -41.81 13.80
CA LEU A 537 12.19 -40.95 14.58
C LEU A 537 13.48 -40.77 13.79
N GLY A 538 13.85 -39.51 13.52
CA GLY A 538 14.96 -39.22 12.62
C GLY A 538 15.68 -37.92 12.90
N ILE A 539 16.83 -37.78 12.26
CA ILE A 539 17.65 -36.57 12.29
C ILE A 539 17.65 -35.97 10.88
N GLY A 540 17.34 -34.68 10.82
CA GLY A 540 17.23 -33.92 9.59
C GLY A 540 18.35 -32.91 9.43
N TYR A 541 18.79 -32.76 8.17
CA TYR A 541 19.58 -31.62 7.74
C TYR A 541 18.65 -30.55 7.14
N ARG A 542 18.76 -29.34 7.67
CA ARG A 542 17.96 -28.18 7.31
C ARG A 542 18.68 -27.39 6.22
N PHE A 543 17.94 -26.94 5.21
CA PHE A 543 18.46 -26.15 4.10
C PHE A 543 17.51 -25.03 3.68
#